data_AF-A0A8J2TU35-F1
#
_entry.id   AF-A0A8J2TU35-F1
#
_cell.length_a   1.000
_cell.length_b   1.000
_cell.length_c   1.000
_cell.angle_alpha   90.00
_cell.angle_beta   90.00
_cell.angle_gamma   90.00
#
_symmetry.space_group_name_H-M   'P 1'
#
loop_
_entity.id
_entity.type
_entity.pdbx_description
1 polymer ?
#
loop_
_entity_poly.entity_id
_entity_poly.type
_entity_poly.pdbx_seq_one_letter_code
_entity_poly.pdbx_strand_id
1 'polypeptide(L)'
;MPSEPITFTTATASIVGGWVFGATITPDVCRFAKSKSHVVIAGLVAFLIGCFSFQFAGALIAISTGQGDFTLAMTALGLGLVAFFTAVFCLWTTQDNNIYGASLALQNVIKDTKYYGKIKHKHIAFTIATLGAVFAAGGIFNIIMPIIQFLSLLIPPVPGVIMAEEWFIKKPKHSFVVNHRAIIAWLIGGILGFISLRTGFFVPPIIGMFSAGIAYLPLYTSFFFKMPLFS
;
A
#
# COMPACT_ATOMS: atom_id res chain seq x y z
N MET A 1 -23.04 -2.75 17.47
CA MET A 1 -22.66 -1.55 16.68
C MET A 1 -21.76 -0.67 17.54
N PRO A 2 -20.78 0.05 16.98
CA PRO A 2 -19.93 0.95 17.77
C PRO A 2 -20.79 1.96 18.53
N SER A 3 -20.42 2.25 19.77
CA SER A 3 -21.13 3.17 20.66
C SER A 3 -20.98 4.65 20.27
N GLU A 4 -19.99 4.99 19.42
CA GLU A 4 -19.85 6.31 18.84
C GLU A 4 -19.82 6.27 17.30
N PRO A 5 -20.49 7.20 16.60
CA PRO A 5 -20.44 7.30 15.15
C PRO A 5 -19.02 7.63 14.69
N ILE A 6 -18.45 6.80 13.82
CA ILE A 6 -17.22 7.16 13.11
C ILE A 6 -17.49 8.35 12.20
N THR A 7 -16.59 9.33 12.18
CA THR A 7 -16.72 10.46 11.23
C THR A 7 -16.54 9.95 9.80
N PHE A 8 -17.21 10.60 8.85
CA PHE A 8 -17.06 10.27 7.42
C PHE A 8 -15.58 10.33 6.98
N THR A 9 -14.83 11.31 7.50
CA THR A 9 -13.39 11.43 7.30
C THR A 9 -12.63 10.20 7.77
N THR A 10 -12.86 9.73 9.00
CA THR A 10 -12.17 8.55 9.55
C THR A 10 -12.55 7.29 8.78
N ALA A 11 -13.83 7.15 8.39
CA ALA A 11 -14.31 6.01 7.61
C ALA A 11 -13.68 5.96 6.20
N THR A 12 -13.60 7.10 5.51
CA THR A 12 -12.99 7.17 4.18
C THR A 12 -11.47 7.04 4.24
N ALA A 13 -10.83 7.59 5.27
CA ALA A 13 -9.40 7.44 5.53
C ALA A 13 -8.99 5.98 5.74
N SER A 14 -9.78 5.20 6.50
CA SER A 14 -9.48 3.79 6.75
C SER A 14 -9.61 2.95 5.48
N ILE A 15 -10.65 3.19 4.67
CA ILE A 15 -10.86 2.50 3.40
C ILE A 15 -9.73 2.85 2.42
N VAL A 16 -9.53 4.14 2.12
CA VAL A 16 -8.54 4.55 1.13
C VAL A 16 -7.12 4.19 1.58
N GLY A 17 -6.80 4.38 2.86
CA GLY A 17 -5.50 4.01 3.43
C GLY A 17 -5.19 2.53 3.28
N GLY A 18 -6.18 1.65 3.48
CA GLY A 18 -6.02 0.21 3.29
C GLY A 18 -5.70 -0.20 1.85
N TRP A 19 -6.22 0.54 0.86
CA TRP A 19 -6.07 0.18 -0.56
C TRP A 19 -4.90 0.87 -1.28
N VAL A 20 -4.40 2.00 -0.76
CA VAL A 20 -3.32 2.78 -1.42
C VAL A 20 -2.02 1.97 -1.56
N PHE A 21 -1.69 1.11 -0.59
CA PHE A 21 -0.53 0.22 -0.72
C PHE A 21 -0.70 -0.74 -1.90
N GLY A 22 -1.87 -1.40 -2.00
CA GLY A 22 -2.21 -2.28 -3.11
C GLY A 22 -2.13 -1.57 -4.47
N ALA A 23 -2.63 -0.33 -4.55
CA ALA A 23 -2.51 0.48 -5.76
C ALA A 23 -1.05 0.76 -6.14
N THR A 24 -0.18 1.01 -5.15
CA THR A 24 1.23 1.34 -5.36
C THR A 24 2.05 0.16 -5.89
N ILE A 25 1.72 -1.08 -5.49
CA ILE A 25 2.41 -2.30 -5.96
C ILE A 25 1.81 -2.88 -7.26
N THR A 26 0.70 -2.32 -7.76
CA THR A 26 0.05 -2.78 -9.00
C THR A 26 1.02 -2.91 -10.19
N PRO A 27 1.99 -1.99 -10.42
CA PRO A 27 2.95 -2.13 -11.51
C PRO A 27 3.79 -3.42 -11.45
N ASP A 28 4.10 -3.95 -10.26
CA ASP A 28 4.94 -5.15 -10.09
C ASP A 28 4.27 -6.42 -10.64
N VAL A 29 2.94 -6.46 -10.55
CA VAL A 29 2.11 -7.57 -11.05
C VAL A 29 1.71 -7.31 -12.50
N CYS A 30 1.32 -6.07 -12.81
CA CYS A 30 0.87 -5.68 -14.14
C CYS A 30 2.00 -5.54 -15.17
N ARG A 31 3.29 -5.65 -14.78
CA ARG A 31 4.41 -5.66 -15.73
C ARG A 31 4.32 -6.77 -16.78
N PHE A 32 3.58 -7.85 -16.49
CA PHE A 32 3.35 -8.96 -17.40
C PHE A 32 2.11 -8.76 -18.29
N ALA A 33 1.36 -7.67 -18.11
CA ALA A 33 0.19 -7.37 -18.90
C ALA A 33 0.59 -6.99 -20.34
N LYS A 34 -0.15 -7.54 -21.31
CA LYS A 34 0.11 -7.32 -22.75
C LYS A 34 -0.26 -5.91 -23.23
N SER A 35 -1.14 -5.20 -22.51
CA SER A 35 -1.65 -3.88 -22.90
C SER A 35 -2.04 -3.05 -21.69
N LYS A 36 -1.85 -1.72 -21.78
CA LYS A 36 -2.27 -0.74 -20.77
C LYS A 36 -3.78 -0.80 -20.51
N SER A 37 -4.59 -0.99 -21.56
CA SER A 37 -6.05 -1.07 -21.43
C SER A 37 -6.49 -2.28 -20.61
N HIS A 38 -5.77 -3.41 -20.71
CA HIS A 38 -6.07 -4.59 -19.88
C HIS A 38 -5.82 -4.32 -18.41
N VAL A 39 -4.77 -3.56 -18.07
CA VAL A 39 -4.46 -3.16 -16.68
C VAL A 39 -5.59 -2.30 -16.12
N VAL A 40 -6.03 -1.29 -16.87
CA VAL A 40 -7.11 -0.38 -16.42
C VAL A 40 -8.43 -1.13 -16.24
N ILE A 41 -8.84 -1.94 -17.22
CA ILE A 41 -10.08 -2.70 -17.15
C ILE A 41 -10.02 -3.72 -16.01
N ALA A 42 -8.92 -4.46 -15.87
CA ALA A 42 -8.76 -5.41 -14.78
C ALA A 42 -8.84 -4.73 -13.40
N GLY A 43 -8.21 -3.56 -13.24
CA GLY A 43 -8.29 -2.78 -12.01
C GLY A 43 -9.72 -2.33 -11.70
N LEU A 44 -10.43 -1.77 -12.68
CA LEU A 44 -11.83 -1.33 -12.51
C LEU A 44 -12.74 -2.49 -12.14
N VAL A 45 -12.63 -3.62 -12.85
CA VAL A 45 -13.42 -4.82 -12.58
C VAL A 45 -13.09 -5.40 -11.21
N ALA A 46 -11.81 -5.47 -10.82
CA ALA A 46 -11.39 -5.99 -9.52
C ALA A 46 -11.92 -5.13 -8.36
N PHE A 47 -11.90 -3.80 -8.48
CA PHE A 47 -12.41 -2.90 -7.44
C PHE A 47 -13.95 -2.88 -7.39
N LEU A 48 -14.62 -2.75 -8.53
CA LEU A 48 -16.08 -2.61 -8.57
C LEU A 48 -16.81 -3.93 -8.37
N ILE A 49 -16.36 -5.01 -9.02
CA ILE A 49 -17.02 -6.31 -8.93
C ILE A 49 -16.47 -7.12 -7.77
N GLY A 50 -15.15 -7.12 -7.57
CA GLY A 50 -14.55 -7.83 -6.44
C GLY A 50 -14.78 -7.09 -5.12
N CYS A 51 -14.02 -6.03 -4.90
CA CYS A 51 -13.91 -5.41 -3.58
C CYS A 51 -15.23 -4.81 -3.09
N PHE A 52 -15.93 -4.05 -3.94
CA PHE A 52 -17.19 -3.41 -3.55
C PHE A 52 -18.29 -4.43 -3.27
N SER A 53 -18.49 -5.44 -4.12
CA SER A 53 -19.53 -6.46 -3.90
C SER A 53 -19.29 -7.27 -2.62
N PHE A 54 -18.04 -7.67 -2.35
CA PHE A 54 -17.71 -8.40 -1.12
C PHE A 54 -17.90 -7.52 0.12
N GLN A 55 -17.48 -6.25 0.06
CA GLN A 55 -17.66 -5.33 1.19
C GLN A 55 -19.15 -5.04 1.45
N PHE A 56 -19.93 -4.89 0.39
CA PHE A 56 -21.38 -4.66 0.49
C PHE A 56 -22.11 -5.88 1.05
N ALA A 57 -21.80 -7.08 0.57
CA ALA A 57 -22.34 -8.32 1.14
C ALA A 57 -21.96 -8.47 2.61
N GLY A 58 -20.70 -8.22 2.97
CA GLY A 58 -20.24 -8.24 4.37
C GLY A 58 -20.99 -7.25 5.26
N ALA A 59 -21.28 -6.04 4.75
CA ALA A 59 -22.07 -5.05 5.49
C ALA A 59 -23.52 -5.52 5.71
N LEU A 60 -24.18 -6.10 4.69
CA LEU A 60 -25.54 -6.62 4.83
C LEU A 60 -25.62 -7.76 5.84
N ILE A 61 -24.64 -8.67 5.82
CA ILE A 61 -24.51 -9.76 6.78
C ILE A 61 -24.32 -9.22 8.21
N ALA A 62 -23.47 -8.21 8.39
CA ALA A 62 -23.22 -7.62 9.70
C ALA A 62 -24.48 -6.93 10.26
N ILE A 63 -25.26 -6.27 9.40
CA ILE A 63 -26.53 -5.64 9.78
C ILE A 63 -27.59 -6.70 10.15
N SER A 64 -27.70 -7.78 9.38
CA SER A 64 -28.73 -8.81 9.60
C SER A 64 -28.47 -9.67 10.83
N THR A 65 -27.20 -9.97 11.11
CA THR A 65 -26.80 -10.81 12.25
C THR A 65 -26.51 -10.00 13.52
N GLY A 66 -26.36 -8.68 13.40
CA GLY A 66 -25.90 -7.81 14.48
C GLY A 66 -24.44 -8.00 14.89
N GLN A 67 -23.70 -8.86 14.19
CA GLN A 67 -22.31 -9.20 14.47
C GLN A 67 -21.35 -8.38 13.61
N GLY A 68 -20.39 -7.71 14.24
CA GLY A 68 -19.31 -7.00 13.53
C GLY A 68 -18.16 -7.92 13.09
N ASP A 69 -18.04 -9.09 13.71
CA ASP A 69 -17.06 -10.09 13.35
C ASP A 69 -17.60 -10.99 12.23
N PHE A 70 -16.86 -11.07 11.12
CA PHE A 70 -17.28 -11.83 9.95
C PHE A 70 -17.45 -13.32 10.24
N THR A 71 -16.58 -13.91 11.07
CA THR A 71 -16.63 -15.33 11.42
C THR A 71 -17.85 -15.63 12.27
N LEU A 72 -18.14 -14.78 13.27
CA LEU A 72 -19.34 -14.91 14.09
C LEU A 72 -20.61 -14.70 13.27
N ALA A 73 -20.62 -13.70 12.37
CA ALA A 73 -21.75 -13.42 11.49
C ALA A 73 -22.05 -14.60 10.56
N MET A 74 -21.03 -15.17 9.92
CA MET A 74 -21.19 -16.36 9.07
C MET A 74 -21.61 -17.60 9.85
N THR A 75 -21.09 -17.78 11.07
CA THR A 75 -21.46 -18.90 11.92
C THR A 75 -22.92 -18.80 12.36
N ALA A 76 -23.41 -17.60 12.66
CA ALA A 76 -24.83 -17.35 12.96
C ALA A 76 -25.77 -17.72 11.80
N LEU A 77 -25.28 -17.69 10.56
CA LEU A 77 -26.01 -18.12 9.36
C LEU A 77 -25.84 -19.62 9.04
N GLY A 78 -25.13 -20.38 9.88
CA GLY A 78 -24.83 -21.79 9.64
C GLY A 78 -23.72 -22.03 8.60
N LEU A 79 -23.01 -20.98 8.18
CA LEU A 79 -22.00 -21.00 7.11
C LEU A 79 -20.56 -20.98 7.63
N GLY A 80 -20.32 -21.40 8.88
CA GLY A 80 -18.99 -21.32 9.52
C GLY A 80 -17.88 -22.01 8.73
N LEU A 81 -18.14 -23.19 8.15
CA LEU A 81 -17.15 -23.89 7.30
C LEU A 81 -16.85 -23.12 6.01
N VAL A 82 -17.86 -22.53 5.37
CA VAL A 82 -17.68 -21.71 4.16
C VAL A 82 -16.83 -20.49 4.48
N ALA A 83 -17.10 -19.83 5.62
CA ALA A 83 -16.33 -18.68 6.08
C ALA A 83 -14.86 -19.04 6.35
N PHE A 84 -14.62 -20.19 6.99
CA PHE A 84 -13.26 -20.68 7.25
C PHE A 84 -12.47 -20.87 5.96
N PHE A 85 -13.00 -21.66 5.01
CA PHE A 85 -12.28 -21.91 3.75
C PHE A 85 -12.10 -20.61 2.95
N THR A 86 -13.13 -19.76 2.89
CA THR A 86 -13.03 -18.47 2.21
C THR A 86 -11.94 -17.59 2.81
N ALA A 87 -11.85 -17.51 4.15
CA ALA A 87 -10.82 -16.76 4.84
C ALA A 87 -9.42 -17.33 4.54
N VAL A 88 -9.25 -18.65 4.56
CA VAL A 88 -7.98 -19.31 4.23
C VAL A 88 -7.54 -18.98 2.80
N PHE A 89 -8.42 -19.11 1.81
CA PHE A 89 -8.08 -18.81 0.42
C PHE A 89 -7.81 -17.31 0.18
N CYS A 90 -8.60 -16.43 0.82
CA CYS A 90 -8.40 -14.98 0.74
C CYS A 90 -7.05 -14.54 1.35
N LEU A 91 -6.71 -15.11 2.51
CA LEU A 91 -5.43 -14.85 3.16
C LEU A 91 -4.28 -15.42 2.33
N TRP A 92 -4.42 -16.61 1.74
CA TRP A 92 -3.39 -17.16 0.85
C TRP A 92 -3.10 -16.20 -0.30
N THR A 93 -4.11 -15.81 -1.09
CA THR A 93 -3.89 -15.00 -2.30
C THR A 93 -3.31 -13.62 -1.97
N THR A 94 -3.71 -13.02 -0.86
CA THR A 94 -3.15 -11.75 -0.39
C THR A 94 -1.69 -11.89 0.05
N GLN A 95 -1.39 -12.97 0.79
CA GLN A 95 -0.03 -13.22 1.28
C GLN A 95 0.94 -13.58 0.16
N ASP A 96 0.47 -14.27 -0.89
CA ASP A 96 1.26 -14.54 -2.09
C ASP A 96 1.75 -13.23 -2.75
N ASN A 97 0.85 -12.26 -2.95
CA ASN A 97 1.21 -10.93 -3.45
C ASN A 97 2.20 -10.19 -2.54
N ASN A 98 1.98 -10.25 -1.22
CA ASN A 98 2.86 -9.59 -0.25
C ASN A 98 4.27 -10.19 -0.25
N ILE A 99 4.38 -11.52 -0.29
CA ILE A 99 5.67 -12.23 -0.37
C ILE A 99 6.35 -11.91 -1.70
N TYR A 100 5.63 -11.91 -2.81
CA TYR A 100 6.18 -11.58 -4.13
C TYR A 100 6.75 -10.16 -4.17
N GLY A 101 6.00 -9.17 -3.68
CA GLY A 101 6.44 -7.77 -3.61
C GLY A 101 7.67 -7.59 -2.71
N ALA A 102 7.65 -8.17 -1.51
CA ALA A 102 8.79 -8.13 -0.59
C ALA A 102 10.04 -8.83 -1.18
N SER A 103 9.83 -9.93 -1.90
CA SER A 103 10.91 -10.68 -2.55
C SER A 103 11.54 -9.90 -3.69
N LEU A 104 10.74 -9.18 -4.48
CA LEU A 104 11.23 -8.32 -5.56
C LEU A 104 12.01 -7.12 -5.00
N ALA A 105 11.50 -6.50 -3.94
CA ALA A 105 12.20 -5.41 -3.24
C ALA A 105 13.56 -5.87 -2.72
N LEU A 106 13.62 -7.01 -2.03
CA LEU A 106 14.88 -7.56 -1.52
C LEU A 106 15.80 -8.00 -2.66
N GLN A 107 15.27 -8.54 -3.76
CA GLN A 107 16.04 -8.91 -4.94
C GLN A 107 16.71 -7.69 -5.59
N ASN A 108 16.04 -6.54 -5.63
CA ASN A 108 16.61 -5.29 -6.13
C ASN A 108 17.78 -4.83 -5.24
N VAL A 109 17.64 -4.88 -3.91
CA VAL A 109 18.73 -4.53 -2.97
C VAL A 109 19.93 -5.48 -3.10
N ILE A 110 19.68 -6.78 -3.23
CA ILE A 110 20.74 -7.80 -3.39
C ILE A 110 21.48 -7.64 -4.72
N LYS A 111 20.79 -7.19 -5.78
CA LYS A 111 21.39 -6.94 -7.09
C LYS A 111 22.47 -5.85 -7.04
N ASP A 112 22.26 -4.83 -6.21
CA ASP A 112 23.21 -3.73 -6.00
C ASP A 112 24.35 -4.09 -5.02
N THR A 113 24.36 -5.32 -4.50
CA THR A 113 25.39 -5.85 -3.59
C THR A 113 26.34 -6.81 -4.33
N LYS A 114 27.45 -7.23 -3.69
CA LYS A 114 28.41 -8.26 -4.15
C LYS A 114 27.75 -9.58 -4.65
N TYR A 115 26.52 -9.84 -4.25
CA TYR A 115 25.74 -11.02 -4.62
C TYR A 115 25.07 -10.93 -6.01
N TYR A 116 25.09 -9.78 -6.70
CA TYR A 116 24.82 -9.58 -8.15
C TYR A 116 23.70 -10.44 -8.75
N GLY A 117 22.58 -10.63 -8.02
CA GLY A 117 21.45 -11.44 -8.49
C GLY A 117 21.68 -12.96 -8.54
N LYS A 118 22.72 -13.50 -7.89
CA LYS A 118 23.00 -14.95 -7.82
C LYS A 118 21.95 -15.74 -7.04
N ILE A 119 21.17 -15.08 -6.19
CA ILE A 119 20.12 -15.70 -5.39
C ILE A 119 18.83 -15.75 -6.22
N LYS A 120 18.30 -16.96 -6.46
CA LYS A 120 17.04 -17.13 -7.19
C LYS A 120 15.88 -16.57 -6.37
N HIS A 121 14.92 -15.91 -7.03
CA HIS A 121 13.73 -15.31 -6.42
C HIS A 121 12.99 -16.28 -5.47
N LYS A 122 12.86 -17.55 -5.86
CA LYS A 122 12.23 -18.60 -5.03
C LYS A 122 12.85 -18.75 -3.64
N HIS A 123 14.17 -18.57 -3.52
CA HIS A 123 14.85 -18.71 -2.23
C HIS A 123 14.57 -17.50 -1.35
N ILE A 124 14.57 -16.30 -1.94
CA ILE A 124 14.22 -15.05 -1.25
C ILE A 124 12.77 -15.10 -0.75
N ALA A 125 11.85 -15.53 -1.60
CA ALA A 125 10.44 -15.71 -1.24
C ALA A 125 10.25 -16.71 -0.11
N PHE A 126 10.94 -17.85 -0.17
CA PHE A 126 10.88 -18.85 0.89
C PHE A 126 11.40 -18.30 2.22
N THR A 127 12.55 -17.62 2.26
CA THR A 127 13.06 -17.03 3.51
C THR A 127 12.13 -15.96 4.07
N ILE A 128 11.57 -15.08 3.22
CA ILE A 128 10.62 -14.06 3.67
C ILE A 128 9.37 -14.72 4.26
N ALA A 129 8.82 -15.73 3.59
CA ALA A 129 7.65 -16.46 4.07
C ALA A 129 7.91 -17.16 5.41
N THR A 130 9.05 -17.86 5.54
CA THR A 130 9.42 -18.54 6.79
C THR A 130 9.65 -17.56 7.93
N LEU A 131 10.42 -16.48 7.70
CA LEU A 131 10.66 -15.47 8.74
C LEU A 131 9.36 -14.78 9.15
N GLY A 132 8.52 -14.41 8.19
CA GLY A 132 7.21 -13.82 8.45
C GLY A 132 6.32 -14.73 9.30
N ALA A 133 6.28 -16.04 9.00
CA ALA A 133 5.53 -17.02 9.78
C ALA A 133 6.06 -17.17 11.20
N VAL A 134 7.39 -17.23 11.39
CA VAL A 134 8.03 -17.35 12.71
C VAL A 134 7.76 -16.11 13.56
N PHE A 135 7.91 -14.92 13.00
CA PHE A 135 7.63 -13.67 13.72
C PHE A 135 6.14 -13.50 14.05
N ALA A 136 5.25 -13.91 13.15
CA ALA A 136 3.82 -13.91 13.40
C ALA A 136 3.45 -14.88 14.55
N ALA A 137 4.00 -16.10 14.55
CA ALA A 137 3.80 -17.06 15.62
C ALA A 137 4.38 -16.58 16.97
N GLY A 138 5.48 -15.82 16.94
CA GLY A 138 6.09 -15.20 18.10
C GLY A 138 5.33 -13.99 18.67
N GLY A 139 4.20 -13.60 18.09
CA GLY A 139 3.35 -12.54 18.64
C GLY A 139 3.92 -11.12 18.43
N ILE A 140 4.73 -10.89 17.40
CA ILE A 140 5.38 -9.58 17.13
C ILE A 140 4.37 -8.43 16.88
N PHE A 141 3.09 -8.74 16.70
CA PHE A 141 2.04 -7.82 16.28
C PHE A 141 2.01 -6.52 17.09
N ASN A 142 2.09 -6.60 18.41
CA ASN A 142 2.04 -5.41 19.27
C ASN A 142 3.28 -4.51 19.12
N ILE A 143 4.43 -5.08 18.79
CA ILE A 143 5.69 -4.34 18.58
C ILE A 143 5.69 -3.66 17.21
N ILE A 144 5.14 -4.33 16.19
CA ILE A 144 5.16 -3.82 14.82
C ILE A 144 3.97 -2.91 14.50
N MET A 145 2.89 -2.93 15.29
CA MET A 145 1.69 -2.12 15.06
C MET A 145 2.00 -0.61 14.95
N PRO A 146 2.75 0.02 15.88
CA PRO A 146 3.09 1.45 15.75
C PRO A 146 3.91 1.74 14.48
N ILE A 147 4.78 0.80 14.09
CA ILE A 147 5.61 0.92 12.88
C ILE A 147 4.71 0.85 11.63
N ILE A 148 3.75 -0.09 11.58
CA ILE A 148 2.80 -0.20 10.47
C ILE A 148 1.94 1.06 10.35
N GLN A 149 1.48 1.62 11.48
CA GLN A 149 0.71 2.86 11.47
C GLN A 149 1.53 4.03 10.94
N PHE A 150 2.79 4.13 11.33
CA PHE A 150 3.71 5.14 10.81
C PHE A 150 3.98 4.96 9.31
N LEU A 151 4.28 3.74 8.86
CA LEU A 151 4.53 3.43 7.45
C LEU A 151 3.29 3.64 6.58
N SER A 152 2.09 3.37 7.10
CA SER A 152 0.81 3.61 6.41
C SER A 152 0.62 5.08 6.02
N LEU A 153 1.25 6.02 6.73
CA LEU A 153 1.22 7.45 6.39
C LEU A 153 2.25 7.84 5.32
N LEU A 154 3.34 7.08 5.23
CA LEU A 154 4.46 7.37 4.33
C LEU A 154 4.37 6.64 2.99
N ILE A 155 3.53 5.62 2.87
CA ILE A 155 3.26 4.95 1.60
C ILE A 155 2.52 5.87 0.61
N PRO A 156 1.41 6.56 0.99
CA PRO A 156 0.62 7.36 0.03
C PRO A 156 1.37 8.50 -0.70
N PRO A 157 2.33 9.21 -0.09
CA PRO A 157 3.14 10.21 -0.79
C PRO A 157 3.96 9.65 -1.98
N VAL A 158 4.38 8.38 -1.94
CA VAL A 158 5.25 7.75 -2.95
C VAL A 158 4.64 7.78 -4.36
N PRO A 159 3.43 7.23 -4.61
CA PRO A 159 2.81 7.32 -5.93
C PRO A 159 2.56 8.77 -6.37
N GLY A 160 2.37 9.71 -5.43
CA GLY A 160 2.23 11.13 -5.73
C GLY A 160 3.45 11.72 -6.43
N VAL A 161 4.64 11.42 -5.92
CA VAL A 161 5.91 11.85 -6.53
C VAL A 161 6.14 11.16 -7.88
N ILE A 162 5.88 9.85 -7.97
CA ILE A 162 6.04 9.07 -9.21
C ILE A 162 5.13 9.63 -10.32
N MET A 163 3.86 9.88 -10.00
CA MET A 163 2.90 10.47 -10.95
C MET A 163 3.32 11.87 -11.39
N ALA A 164 3.81 12.69 -10.44
CA ALA A 164 4.29 14.04 -10.76
C ALA A 164 5.49 13.99 -11.73
N GLU A 165 6.39 13.02 -11.55
CA GLU A 165 7.53 12.80 -12.43
C GLU A 165 7.09 12.36 -13.83
N GLU A 166 6.32 11.28 -13.94
CA GLU A 166 5.94 10.70 -15.23
C GLU A 166 5.05 11.62 -16.08
N TRP A 167 4.11 12.34 -15.47
CA TRP A 167 3.17 13.18 -16.23
C TRP A 167 3.69 14.58 -16.52
N PHE A 168 4.42 15.21 -15.60
CA PHE A 168 4.81 16.61 -15.73
C PHE A 168 6.29 16.77 -16.09
N ILE A 169 7.15 15.81 -15.77
CA ILE A 169 8.60 15.88 -16.00
C ILE A 169 8.97 14.95 -17.17
N LYS A 170 8.82 15.46 -18.40
CA LYS A 170 9.01 14.69 -19.65
C LYS A 170 10.45 14.19 -19.90
N LYS A 171 11.45 14.76 -19.22
CA LYS A 171 12.88 14.41 -19.35
C LYS A 171 13.54 14.47 -17.98
N PRO A 172 13.40 13.43 -17.15
CA PRO A 172 14.01 13.43 -15.84
C PRO A 172 15.54 13.33 -16.00
N LYS A 173 16.26 14.33 -15.50
CA LYS A 173 17.74 14.31 -15.44
C LYS A 173 18.16 13.52 -14.21
N HIS A 174 18.10 12.20 -14.28
CA HIS A 174 18.62 11.33 -13.23
C HIS A 174 20.15 11.23 -13.35
N SER A 175 20.86 12.26 -12.88
CA SER A 175 22.33 12.20 -12.75
C SER A 175 22.79 11.64 -11.40
N PHE A 176 21.87 11.35 -10.49
CA PHE A 176 22.17 10.96 -9.11
C PHE A 176 21.48 9.63 -8.77
N VAL A 177 22.20 8.78 -8.03
CA VAL A 177 21.68 7.52 -7.48
C VAL A 177 20.56 7.79 -6.46
N VAL A 178 20.59 8.94 -5.78
CA VAL A 178 19.58 9.37 -4.81
C VAL A 178 18.99 10.72 -5.19
N ASN A 179 17.67 10.77 -5.37
CA ASN A 179 16.95 12.00 -5.66
C ASN A 179 16.49 12.68 -4.36
N HIS A 180 17.34 13.55 -3.80
CA HIS A 180 17.04 14.31 -2.57
C HIS A 180 15.74 15.13 -2.67
N ARG A 181 15.39 15.61 -3.88
CA ARG A 181 14.15 16.38 -4.11
C ARG A 181 12.90 15.51 -3.93
N ALA A 182 12.95 14.27 -4.40
CA ALA A 182 11.88 13.30 -4.18
C ALA A 182 11.71 12.96 -2.70
N ILE A 183 12.82 12.83 -1.95
CA ILE A 183 12.80 12.57 -0.50
C ILE A 183 12.14 13.75 0.24
N ILE A 184 12.51 14.99 -0.09
CA ILE A 184 11.93 16.18 0.53
C ILE A 184 10.42 16.26 0.22
N ALA A 185 10.02 16.06 -1.03
CA ALA A 185 8.61 16.05 -1.43
C ALA A 185 7.80 14.95 -0.72
N TRP A 186 8.38 13.76 -0.60
CA TRP A 186 7.81 12.63 0.13
C TRP A 186 7.62 12.94 1.63
N LEU A 187 8.61 13.55 2.28
CA LEU A 187 8.50 13.98 3.69
C LEU A 187 7.42 15.05 3.87
N ILE A 188 7.35 16.04 2.97
CA ILE A 188 6.30 17.08 3.00
C ILE A 188 4.91 16.41 2.89
N GLY A 189 4.75 15.46 1.97
CA GLY A 189 3.51 14.70 1.83
C GLY A 189 3.16 13.89 3.08
N GLY A 190 4.13 13.23 3.68
CA GLY A 190 3.95 12.48 4.93
C GLY A 190 3.49 13.38 6.09
N ILE A 191 4.12 14.55 6.25
CA ILE A 191 3.77 15.52 7.30
C ILE A 191 2.37 16.08 7.08
N LEU A 192 2.02 16.47 5.85
CA LEU A 192 0.70 17.00 5.53
C LEU A 192 -0.40 15.93 5.65
N GLY A 193 -0.10 14.69 5.29
CA GLY A 193 -0.96 13.54 5.57
C GLY A 193 -1.17 13.32 7.08
N PHE A 194 -0.11 13.42 7.89
CA PHE A 194 -0.22 13.32 9.34
C PHE A 194 -1.05 14.47 9.95
N ILE A 195 -0.86 15.70 9.48
CA ILE A 195 -1.66 16.86 9.92
C ILE A 195 -3.13 16.64 9.57
N SER A 196 -3.44 16.21 8.34
CA SER A 196 -4.80 15.88 7.90
C SER A 196 -5.46 14.81 8.79
N LEU A 197 -4.73 13.78 9.17
CA LEU A 197 -5.21 12.75 10.10
C LEU A 197 -5.57 13.36 11.47
N ARG A 198 -4.74 14.27 11.98
CA ARG A 198 -4.93 14.91 13.30
C ARG A 198 -6.04 15.95 13.31
N THR A 199 -6.23 16.68 12.22
CA THR A 199 -7.26 17.72 12.09
C THR A 199 -8.61 17.16 11.63
N GLY A 200 -8.66 15.89 11.21
CA GLY A 200 -9.86 15.29 10.60
C GLY A 200 -10.23 15.92 9.25
N PHE A 201 -9.25 16.56 8.59
CA PHE A 201 -9.46 17.27 7.35
C PHE A 201 -9.29 16.33 6.16
N PHE A 202 -10.40 15.99 5.50
CA PHE A 202 -10.45 15.17 4.28
C PHE A 202 -9.73 13.80 4.42
N VAL A 203 -9.43 13.13 3.30
CA VAL A 203 -8.81 11.80 3.30
C VAL A 203 -7.28 11.92 3.39
N PRO A 204 -6.64 11.54 4.51
CA PRO A 204 -5.21 11.78 4.73
C PRO A 204 -4.27 11.15 3.70
N PRO A 205 -4.49 9.90 3.23
CA PRO A 205 -3.71 9.32 2.14
C PRO A 205 -3.75 10.15 0.85
N ILE A 206 -4.92 10.73 0.52
CA ILE A 206 -5.09 11.56 -0.67
C ILE A 206 -4.30 12.86 -0.50
N ILE A 207 -4.42 13.51 0.65
CA ILE A 207 -3.66 14.74 0.93
C ILE A 207 -2.16 14.47 0.85
N GLY A 208 -1.67 13.39 1.45
CA GLY A 208 -0.25 13.03 1.40
C GLY A 208 0.24 12.80 -0.04
N MET A 209 -0.56 12.11 -0.85
CA MET A 209 -0.24 11.84 -2.26
C MET A 209 -0.20 13.14 -3.10
N PHE A 210 -1.25 13.97 -3.03
CA PHE A 210 -1.32 15.19 -3.83
C PHE A 210 -0.28 16.23 -3.38
N SER A 211 -0.11 16.41 -2.08
CA SER A 211 0.86 17.38 -1.56
C SER A 211 2.30 16.99 -1.89
N ALA A 212 2.64 15.69 -1.87
CA ALA A 212 3.94 15.22 -2.34
C ALA A 212 4.15 15.50 -3.82
N GLY A 213 3.15 15.20 -4.67
CA GLY A 213 3.23 15.48 -6.10
C GLY A 213 3.39 16.97 -6.41
N ILE A 214 2.60 17.82 -5.75
CA ILE A 214 2.67 19.29 -5.91
C ILE A 214 4.00 19.83 -5.40
N ALA A 215 4.50 19.36 -4.26
CA ALA A 215 5.78 19.78 -3.71
C ALA A 215 6.97 19.36 -4.59
N TYR A 216 6.86 18.23 -5.29
CA TYR A 216 7.93 17.73 -6.16
C TYR A 216 8.17 18.64 -7.38
N LEU A 217 7.13 19.21 -7.98
CA LEU A 217 7.23 20.05 -9.18
C LEU A 217 8.15 21.28 -9.03
N PRO A 218 7.97 22.17 -8.02
CA PRO A 218 8.85 23.31 -7.82
C PRO A 218 10.24 22.87 -7.37
N LEU A 219 10.39 21.78 -6.62
CA LEU A 219 11.69 21.25 -6.24
C LEU A 219 12.48 20.76 -7.46
N TYR A 220 11.79 20.23 -8.47
CA TYR A 220 12.40 19.79 -9.71
C TYR A 220 12.85 20.95 -10.60
N THR A 221 12.02 22.00 -10.75
CA THR A 221 12.30 23.16 -11.60
C THR A 221 13.21 24.19 -10.94
N SER A 222 13.19 24.29 -9.61
CA SER A 222 14.02 25.24 -8.87
C SER A 222 15.48 24.83 -8.92
N PHE A 223 16.29 25.72 -9.50
CA PHE A 223 17.75 25.69 -9.59
C PHE A 223 18.46 25.73 -8.21
N PHE A 224 17.70 25.71 -7.11
CA PHE A 224 18.15 26.04 -5.74
C PHE A 224 18.95 24.93 -5.04
N PHE A 225 18.90 23.70 -5.54
CA PHE A 225 19.77 22.60 -5.06
C PHE A 225 20.78 22.21 -6.16
N LYS A 226 21.63 23.16 -6.58
CA LYS A 226 23.02 22.82 -6.89
C LYS A 226 23.74 22.58 -5.55
N MET A 227 23.46 21.48 -4.88
CA MET A 227 24.31 21.04 -3.77
C MET A 227 25.45 20.20 -4.38
N PRO A 228 26.71 20.67 -4.34
CA PRO A 228 27.84 19.78 -4.48
C PRO A 228 28.00 19.10 -3.12
N LEU A 229 27.35 17.95 -2.90
CA LEU A 229 27.59 17.17 -1.71
C LEU A 229 28.09 15.78 -2.09
N PHE A 230 29.41 15.69 -1.92
CA PHE A 230 30.31 14.55 -1.88
C PHE A 230 30.68 13.88 -3.21
N SER A 231 31.99 13.99 -3.47
CA SER A 231 32.83 13.38 -4.50
C SER A 231 32.75 11.86 -4.52
#